data_AF-B5TD12-F1
#
_entry.id   AF-B5TD12-F1
#
_cell.length_a   1.000
_cell.length_b   1.000
_cell.length_c   1.000
_cell.angle_alpha   90.00
_cell.angle_beta   90.00
_cell.angle_gamma   90.00
#
_symmetry.space_group_name_H-M   'P 1'
#
loop_
_entity.id
_entity.type
_entity.pdbx_description
1 polymer ?
#
loop_
_entity_poly.entity_id
_entity_poly.type
_entity_poly.pdbx_seq_one_letter_code
_entity_poly.pdbx_strand_id
1 'polypeptide(L)'
;GIPEMQQWDNIIYNFTENREEAAYTFRLTNPDRYSILRLNSDGLLQRFTRSNQEWNLYSFLPKDDCDTYELCGPYAYCDMNTSPICNCIQGFVPKNSEKWLSGDASGRCQRKTRLTCGEEGFVQLSKMKLPATTPAIVDKRIGLKECKERCIRNCSCTAYANADIRNGGSGCLIWIGEFKDI
;
A
#
# COMPACT_ATOMS: atom_id res chain seq x y z
N GLY A 1 -0.08 4.06 -0.23
CA GLY A 1 -0.23 5.44 -0.74
C GLY A 1 -1.31 6.15 0.07
N ILE A 2 -1.48 7.46 -0.08
CA ILE A 2 -2.54 8.22 0.62
C ILE A 2 -3.53 8.71 -0.45
N PRO A 3 -4.59 7.94 -0.76
CA PRO A 3 -5.48 8.23 -1.90
C PRO A 3 -6.10 9.63 -1.84
N GLU A 4 -6.36 10.14 -0.65
CA GLU A 4 -7.05 11.40 -0.42
C GLU A 4 -6.18 12.63 -0.66
N MET A 5 -4.87 12.44 -0.90
CA MET A 5 -4.04 13.52 -1.43
C MET A 5 -4.61 14.07 -2.74
N GLN A 6 -5.27 13.24 -3.56
CA GLN A 6 -5.90 13.68 -4.81
C GLN A 6 -7.10 14.63 -4.61
N GLN A 7 -7.64 14.75 -3.39
CA GLN A 7 -8.82 15.56 -3.09
C GLN A 7 -8.47 16.92 -2.45
N TRP A 8 -7.18 17.25 -2.31
CA TRP A 8 -6.75 18.49 -1.67
C TRP A 8 -6.81 19.69 -2.63
N ASP A 9 -8.00 20.25 -2.79
CA ASP A 9 -8.18 21.49 -3.52
C ASP A 9 -7.29 22.59 -2.92
N ASN A 10 -6.46 23.22 -3.76
CA ASN A 10 -5.49 24.27 -3.42
C ASN A 10 -4.14 23.82 -2.81
N ILE A 11 -3.84 22.52 -2.77
CA ILE A 11 -2.53 22.02 -2.34
C ILE A 11 -1.87 21.24 -3.49
N ILE A 12 -0.72 21.72 -3.95
CA ILE A 12 0.12 20.99 -4.90
C ILE A 12 1.20 20.27 -4.10
N TYR A 13 1.24 18.95 -4.21
CA TYR A 13 2.24 18.11 -3.56
C TYR A 13 3.15 17.46 -4.60
N ASN A 14 4.39 17.16 -4.19
CA ASN A 14 5.35 16.46 -5.01
C ASN A 14 6.20 15.53 -4.16
N PHE A 15 6.63 14.43 -4.77
CA PHE A 15 7.65 13.56 -4.22
C PHE A 15 8.84 13.59 -5.18
N THR A 16 9.94 14.19 -4.73
CA THR A 16 11.19 14.21 -5.48
C THR A 16 12.01 13.02 -5.06
N GLU A 17 12.46 12.22 -6.02
CA GLU A 17 13.40 11.12 -5.80
C GLU A 17 14.48 11.18 -6.88
N ASN A 18 15.66 11.63 -6.49
CA ASN A 18 16.83 11.75 -7.37
C ASN A 18 18.10 11.35 -6.58
N ARG A 19 19.28 11.67 -7.11
CA ARG A 19 20.56 11.30 -6.48
C ARG A 19 20.92 12.15 -5.26
N GLU A 20 20.29 13.32 -5.11
CA GLU A 20 20.58 14.30 -4.06
C GLU A 20 19.54 14.23 -2.94
N GLU A 21 18.27 14.05 -3.28
CA GLU A 21 17.17 14.03 -2.32
C GLU A 21 16.08 12.98 -2.64
N ALA A 22 15.49 12.47 -1.55
CA ALA A 22 14.26 11.72 -1.56
C ALA A 22 13.30 12.40 -0.55
N ALA A 23 12.45 13.30 -1.04
CA ALA A 23 11.70 14.21 -0.19
C ALA A 23 10.26 14.42 -0.67
N TYR A 24 9.33 14.45 0.28
CA TYR A 24 7.97 14.91 0.07
C TYR A 24 7.90 16.42 0.34
N THR A 25 7.28 17.17 -0.57
CA THR A 25 7.04 18.60 -0.43
C THR A 25 5.61 18.95 -0.83
N PHE A 26 5.11 20.06 -0.29
CA PHE A 26 3.83 20.62 -0.73
C PHE A 26 3.89 22.15 -0.75
N ARG A 27 3.08 22.74 -1.62
CA ARG A 27 2.87 24.19 -1.72
C ARG A 27 1.39 24.48 -1.87
N LEU A 28 0.99 25.67 -1.44
CA LEU A 28 -0.38 26.15 -1.59
C LEU A 28 -0.52 26.95 -2.89
N THR A 29 -1.66 26.83 -3.55
CA THR A 29 -1.97 27.65 -4.74
C THR A 29 -2.39 29.06 -4.36
N ASN A 30 -3.02 29.22 -3.19
CA ASN A 30 -3.42 30.51 -2.64
C ASN A 30 -2.41 30.95 -1.56
N PRO A 31 -1.70 32.08 -1.75
CA PRO A 31 -0.70 32.57 -0.81
C PRO A 31 -1.28 33.06 0.53
N ASP A 32 -2.57 33.41 0.58
CA ASP A 32 -3.23 33.89 1.80
C ASP A 32 -3.70 32.74 2.71
N ARG A 33 -3.54 31.50 2.26
CA ARG A 33 -3.86 30.31 3.06
C ARG A 33 -2.62 29.75 3.73
N TYR A 34 -2.86 29.07 4.84
CA TYR A 34 -1.82 28.36 5.59
C TYR A 34 -2.22 26.90 5.74
N SER A 35 -1.25 25.99 5.62
CA SER A 35 -1.42 24.58 5.91
C SER A 35 -0.15 24.02 6.50
N ILE A 36 -0.30 23.12 7.48
CA ILE A 36 0.80 22.46 8.15
C ILE A 36 0.54 20.97 8.22
N LEU A 37 1.61 20.18 8.15
CA LEU A 37 1.63 18.79 8.54
C LEU A 37 2.34 18.69 9.90
N ARG A 38 1.71 18.02 10.86
CA ARG A 38 2.23 17.86 12.21
C ARG A 38 2.00 16.44 12.70
N LEU A 39 3.04 15.83 13.26
CA LEU A 39 2.89 14.63 14.08
C LEU A 39 2.52 15.05 15.51
N ASN A 40 1.41 14.55 16.03
CA ASN A 40 1.00 14.82 17.41
C ASN A 40 1.66 13.83 18.40
N SER A 41 1.43 14.01 19.70
CA SER A 41 1.98 13.14 20.76
C SER A 41 1.45 11.71 20.72
N ASP A 42 0.30 11.49 20.10
CA ASP A 42 -0.36 10.18 20.00
C ASP A 42 0.12 9.40 18.76
N GLY A 43 1.05 9.96 17.98
CA GLY A 43 1.59 9.34 16.77
C GLY A 43 0.73 9.54 15.51
N LEU A 44 -0.27 10.43 15.55
CA LEU A 44 -1.09 10.77 14.39
C LEU A 44 -0.43 11.85 13.54
N LEU A 45 -0.24 11.56 12.26
CA LEU A 45 0.16 12.57 11.29
C LEU A 45 -1.07 13.35 10.85
N GLN A 46 -1.14 14.63 11.23
CA GLN A 46 -2.29 15.49 11.00
C GLN A 46 -1.97 16.61 10.02
N ARG A 47 -2.89 16.89 9.10
CA ARG A 47 -2.90 18.10 8.28
C ARG A 47 -3.89 19.09 8.85
N PHE A 48 -3.41 20.30 9.15
CA PHE A 48 -4.27 21.44 9.46
C PHE A 48 -4.27 22.43 8.30
N THR A 49 -5.41 23.08 8.07
CA THR A 49 -5.55 24.20 7.15
C THR A 49 -6.18 25.38 7.89
N ARG A 50 -5.70 26.58 7.61
CA ARG A 50 -6.22 27.79 8.24
C ARG A 50 -7.35 28.37 7.40
N SER A 51 -8.51 28.59 8.01
CA SER A 51 -9.69 29.22 7.41
C SER A 51 -10.30 30.17 8.44
N ASN A 52 -10.69 31.39 8.01
CA ASN A 52 -11.26 32.42 8.90
C ASN A 52 -10.46 32.62 10.20
N GLN A 53 -9.13 32.67 10.08
CA GLN A 53 -8.16 32.79 11.18
C GLN A 53 -8.03 31.58 12.12
N GLU A 54 -8.83 30.53 11.95
CA GLU A 54 -8.79 29.31 12.77
C GLU A 54 -8.11 28.14 12.06
N TRP A 55 -7.43 27.29 12.83
CA TRP A 55 -6.83 26.05 12.34
C TRP A 55 -7.83 24.91 12.40
N ASN A 56 -8.14 24.34 11.24
CA ASN A 56 -9.09 23.25 11.09
C ASN A 56 -8.33 21.97 10.74
N LEU A 57 -8.67 20.87 11.42
CA LEU A 57 -8.15 19.55 11.07
C LEU A 57 -8.76 19.16 9.72
N TYR A 58 -7.90 18.97 8.72
CA TYR A 58 -8.33 18.62 7.37
C TYR A 58 -8.24 17.10 7.14
N SER A 59 -7.16 16.48 7.60
CA SER A 59 -6.98 15.03 7.51
C SER A 59 -5.99 14.53 8.56
N PHE A 60 -6.04 13.23 8.85
CA PHE A 60 -5.06 12.57 9.70
C PHE A 60 -4.79 11.14 9.20
N LEU A 61 -3.67 10.57 9.64
CA LEU A 61 -3.27 9.18 9.42
C LEU A 61 -2.70 8.61 10.73
N PRO A 62 -2.89 7.31 11.01
CA PRO A 62 -3.78 6.35 10.33
C PRO A 62 -5.27 6.72 10.46
N LYS A 63 -6.13 6.27 9.54
CA LYS A 63 -7.57 6.61 9.48
C LYS A 63 -8.49 5.57 10.09
N ASP A 64 -8.18 4.32 9.87
CA ASP A 64 -8.98 3.19 10.29
C ASP A 64 -8.07 2.04 10.74
N ASP A 65 -8.68 0.95 11.20
CA ASP A 65 -7.93 -0.20 11.71
C ASP A 65 -7.03 -0.81 10.63
N CYS A 66 -7.41 -0.76 9.34
CA CYS A 66 -6.61 -1.29 8.24
C CYS A 66 -5.33 -0.50 7.95
N ASP A 67 -5.22 0.73 8.43
CA ASP A 67 -3.96 1.47 8.40
C ASP A 67 -2.98 1.04 9.50
N THR A 68 -3.41 0.19 10.46
CA THR A 68 -2.52 -0.39 11.47
C THR A 68 -1.54 -1.35 10.83
N TYR A 69 -0.25 -1.09 11.03
CA TYR A 69 0.82 -1.87 10.44
C TYR A 69 0.71 -3.36 10.81
N GLU A 70 0.65 -4.20 9.77
CA GLU A 70 0.57 -5.67 9.92
C GLU A 70 -0.63 -6.15 10.76
N LEU A 71 -1.76 -5.43 10.73
CA LEU A 71 -3.00 -5.90 11.36
C LEU A 71 -3.39 -7.29 10.85
N CYS A 72 -3.31 -7.48 9.54
CA CYS A 72 -3.54 -8.76 8.89
C CYS A 72 -2.21 -9.46 8.60
N GLY A 73 -2.17 -10.77 8.87
CA GLY A 73 -0.97 -11.58 8.67
C GLY A 73 -0.58 -11.73 7.19
N PRO A 74 0.60 -12.30 6.90
CA PRO A 74 1.08 -12.51 5.53
C PRO A 74 0.07 -13.21 4.63
N TYR A 75 0.02 -12.76 3.37
CA TYR A 75 -0.92 -13.21 2.33
C TYR A 75 -2.41 -12.99 2.63
N ALA A 76 -2.73 -12.22 3.67
CA ALA A 76 -4.06 -11.67 3.92
C ALA A 76 -4.07 -10.18 3.63
N TYR A 77 -5.25 -9.65 3.26
CA TYR A 77 -5.48 -8.21 3.13
C TYR A 77 -6.58 -7.73 4.08
N CYS A 78 -6.51 -6.45 4.42
CA CYS A 78 -7.48 -5.79 5.28
C CYS A 78 -8.62 -5.14 4.48
N ASP A 79 -9.86 -5.38 4.88
CA ASP A 79 -11.04 -4.71 4.31
C ASP A 79 -12.07 -4.39 5.41
N MET A 80 -12.21 -3.09 5.71
CA MET A 80 -13.15 -2.56 6.69
C MET A 80 -14.62 -2.91 6.40
N ASN A 81 -14.96 -3.35 5.18
CA ASN A 81 -16.32 -3.71 4.79
C ASN A 81 -16.64 -5.19 5.00
N THR A 82 -15.70 -5.97 5.56
CA THR A 82 -15.83 -7.42 5.73
C THR A 82 -15.76 -7.83 7.20
N SER A 83 -16.35 -8.98 7.53
CA SER A 83 -16.25 -9.61 8.85
C SER A 83 -15.94 -11.10 8.66
N PRO A 84 -14.75 -11.58 9.06
CA PRO A 84 -13.65 -10.84 9.69
C PRO A 84 -13.00 -9.80 8.76
N ILE A 85 -12.36 -8.76 9.33
CA ILE A 85 -11.72 -7.65 8.58
C ILE A 85 -10.56 -8.14 7.71
N CYS A 86 -9.83 -9.17 8.15
CA CYS A 86 -8.76 -9.77 7.35
C CYS A 86 -9.28 -10.88 6.46
N ASN A 87 -8.82 -10.87 5.21
CA ASN A 87 -9.25 -11.79 4.16
C ASN A 87 -8.03 -12.45 3.52
N CYS A 88 -8.01 -13.78 3.41
CA CYS A 88 -6.96 -14.45 2.63
C CYS A 88 -7.11 -14.11 1.14
N ILE A 89 -5.99 -13.84 0.47
CA ILE A 89 -5.95 -13.66 -0.98
C ILE A 89 -6.55 -14.89 -1.68
N GLN A 90 -7.25 -14.68 -2.79
CA GLN A 90 -7.77 -15.78 -3.61
C GLN A 90 -6.66 -16.80 -3.95
N GLY A 91 -6.91 -18.08 -3.63
CA GLY A 91 -5.93 -19.16 -3.76
C GLY A 91 -5.18 -19.48 -2.46
N PHE A 92 -5.42 -18.72 -1.39
CA PHE A 92 -4.91 -18.97 -0.04
C PHE A 92 -6.05 -19.37 0.92
N VAL A 93 -5.68 -19.98 2.05
CA VAL A 93 -6.56 -20.34 3.17
C VAL A 93 -5.92 -19.98 4.50
N PRO A 94 -6.71 -19.73 5.55
CA PRO A 94 -6.17 -19.57 6.89
C PRO A 94 -5.37 -20.81 7.29
N LYS A 95 -4.19 -20.62 7.88
CA LYS A 95 -3.41 -21.72 8.45
C LYS A 95 -4.10 -22.35 9.66
N ASN A 96 -4.86 -21.57 10.42
CA ASN A 96 -5.68 -22.01 11.53
C ASN A 96 -7.10 -21.44 11.37
N SER A 97 -8.03 -22.27 10.92
CA SER A 97 -9.42 -21.86 10.65
C SER A 97 -10.19 -21.48 11.92
N GLU A 98 -9.93 -22.14 13.04
CA GLU A 98 -10.65 -21.88 14.30
C GLU A 98 -10.34 -20.48 14.84
N LYS A 99 -9.06 -20.10 14.87
CA LYS A 99 -8.63 -18.74 15.26
C LYS A 99 -9.18 -17.68 14.31
N TRP A 100 -9.18 -17.97 13.02
CA TRP A 100 -9.70 -17.04 12.01
C TRP A 100 -11.20 -16.77 12.21
N LEU A 101 -11.98 -17.83 12.49
CA LEU A 101 -13.42 -17.74 12.74
C LEU A 101 -13.75 -17.08 14.09
N SER A 102 -12.84 -17.15 15.07
CA SER A 102 -13.00 -16.46 16.35
C SER A 102 -12.63 -14.96 16.29
N GLY A 103 -12.29 -14.44 15.11
CA GLY A 103 -11.89 -13.04 14.93
C GLY A 103 -10.41 -12.76 15.21
N ASP A 104 -9.60 -13.76 15.56
CA ASP A 104 -8.13 -13.65 15.63
C ASP A 104 -7.56 -13.79 14.20
N ALA A 105 -7.77 -12.73 13.43
CA ALA A 105 -7.41 -12.65 12.01
C ALA A 105 -5.98 -12.13 11.78
N SER A 106 -5.20 -11.95 12.86
CA SER A 106 -3.74 -11.78 12.83
C SER A 106 -3.01 -13.00 12.23
N GLY A 107 -3.74 -14.10 12.08
CA GLY A 107 -3.26 -15.36 11.54
C GLY A 107 -2.66 -15.26 10.15
N ARG A 108 -1.91 -16.30 9.80
CA ARG A 108 -1.23 -16.39 8.50
C ARG A 108 -2.13 -17.10 7.50
N CYS A 109 -2.16 -16.63 6.26
CA CYS A 109 -2.72 -17.39 5.16
C CYS A 109 -1.63 -18.25 4.50
N GLN A 110 -2.00 -19.41 3.98
CA GLN A 110 -1.11 -20.30 3.23
C GLN A 110 -1.73 -20.66 1.89
N ARG A 111 -0.90 -20.91 0.87
CA ARG A 111 -1.38 -21.31 -0.45
C ARG A 111 -2.16 -22.63 -0.34
N LYS A 112 -3.30 -22.71 -1.04
CA LYS A 112 -4.07 -23.96 -1.20
C LYS A 112 -3.29 -25.02 -1.96
N THR A 113 -2.52 -24.58 -2.96
CA THR A 113 -1.76 -25.45 -3.87
C THR A 113 -0.30 -25.05 -3.86
N ARG A 114 0.58 -26.05 -3.78
CA ARG A 114 2.03 -25.84 -3.91
C ARG A 114 2.35 -25.33 -5.31
N LEU A 115 3.29 -24.40 -5.38
CA LEU A 115 3.74 -23.81 -6.63
C LEU A 115 4.68 -24.74 -7.40
N THR A 116 4.53 -24.70 -8.74
CA THR A 116 5.48 -25.26 -9.70
C THR A 116 6.01 -24.10 -10.53
N CYS A 117 7.28 -23.75 -10.32
CA CYS A 117 7.90 -22.59 -10.94
C CYS A 117 7.83 -22.67 -12.48
N GLY A 118 7.46 -21.56 -13.13
CA GLY A 118 7.43 -21.43 -14.60
C GLY A 118 6.07 -21.66 -15.26
N GLU A 119 5.12 -22.32 -14.60
CA GLU A 119 3.73 -22.52 -15.09
C GLU A 119 2.69 -21.70 -14.32
N GLU A 120 3.16 -20.75 -13.51
CA GLU A 120 2.34 -20.07 -12.51
C GLU A 120 1.45 -18.98 -13.12
N GLY A 121 0.18 -18.98 -12.71
CA GLY A 121 -0.75 -17.87 -12.92
C GLY A 121 -0.68 -16.84 -11.79
N PHE A 122 -1.07 -15.60 -12.10
CA PHE A 122 -1.22 -14.53 -11.11
C PHE A 122 -2.69 -14.19 -10.95
N VAL A 123 -3.10 -13.91 -9.72
CA VAL A 123 -4.38 -13.27 -9.43
C VAL A 123 -4.17 -11.76 -9.41
N GLN A 124 -4.96 -11.03 -10.18
CA GLN A 124 -4.95 -9.58 -10.14
C GLN A 124 -5.75 -9.09 -8.94
N LEU A 125 -5.08 -8.41 -8.01
CA LEU A 125 -5.72 -7.69 -6.91
C LEU A 125 -5.94 -6.23 -7.33
N SER A 126 -7.10 -5.68 -6.99
CA SER A 126 -7.51 -4.32 -7.40
C SER A 126 -7.80 -3.46 -6.17
N LYS A 127 -7.55 -2.15 -6.28
CA LYS A 127 -7.75 -1.18 -5.18
C LYS A 127 -6.92 -1.49 -3.93
N MET A 128 -5.74 -2.07 -4.11
CA MET A 128 -4.86 -2.47 -3.02
C MET A 128 -3.90 -1.35 -2.61
N LYS A 129 -3.61 -1.27 -1.31
CA LYS A 129 -2.34 -0.76 -0.82
C LYS A 129 -1.24 -1.76 -1.24
N LEU A 130 -0.14 -1.26 -1.80
CA LEU A 130 0.99 -2.13 -2.13
C LEU A 130 1.62 -2.65 -0.83
N PRO A 131 2.06 -3.93 -0.79
CA PRO A 131 2.69 -4.49 0.40
C PRO A 131 3.95 -3.74 0.80
N ALA A 132 4.38 -3.96 2.04
CA ALA A 132 5.68 -3.48 2.52
C ALA A 132 6.80 -3.77 1.49
N THR A 133 7.59 -2.74 1.19
CA THR A 133 8.55 -2.78 0.07
C THR A 133 9.96 -3.22 0.47
N THR A 134 10.18 -3.58 1.74
CA THR A 134 11.49 -4.07 2.22
C THR A 134 12.06 -5.23 1.39
N PRO A 135 11.29 -6.25 0.97
CA PRO A 135 11.78 -7.33 0.11
C PRO A 135 11.53 -7.06 -1.40
N ALA A 136 11.17 -5.83 -1.78
CA ALA A 136 10.79 -5.50 -3.14
C ALA A 136 11.98 -4.98 -3.95
N ILE A 137 12.07 -5.43 -5.20
CA ILE A 137 13.03 -4.96 -6.20
C ILE A 137 12.30 -4.00 -7.13
N VAL A 138 12.92 -2.85 -7.43
CA VAL A 138 12.36 -1.82 -8.31
C VAL A 138 13.16 -1.71 -9.61
N ASP A 139 12.48 -1.75 -10.76
CA ASP A 139 13.05 -1.36 -12.06
C ASP A 139 12.10 -0.41 -12.79
N LYS A 140 12.40 0.89 -12.75
CA LYS A 140 11.54 1.94 -13.34
C LYS A 140 11.56 1.97 -14.87
N ARG A 141 12.45 1.21 -15.52
CA ARG A 141 12.67 1.26 -16.98
C ARG A 141 11.77 0.31 -17.77
N ILE A 142 11.19 -0.68 -17.10
CA ILE A 142 10.43 -1.75 -17.74
C ILE A 142 8.94 -1.60 -17.47
N GLY A 143 8.12 -2.14 -18.37
CA GLY A 143 6.66 -2.16 -18.21
C GLY A 143 6.15 -3.42 -17.51
N LEU A 144 4.85 -3.42 -17.19
CA LEU A 144 4.17 -4.50 -16.47
C LEU A 144 4.30 -5.89 -17.13
N LYS A 145 4.32 -5.94 -18.48
CA LYS A 145 4.48 -7.21 -19.22
C LYS A 145 5.82 -7.86 -18.94
N GLU A 146 6.91 -7.10 -19.06
CA GLU A 146 8.25 -7.61 -18.76
C GLU A 146 8.40 -7.90 -17.25
N CYS A 147 7.76 -7.09 -16.40
CA CYS A 147 7.70 -7.32 -14.96
C CYS A 147 7.12 -8.71 -14.62
N LYS A 148 6.00 -9.08 -15.27
CA LYS A 148 5.39 -10.40 -15.16
C LYS A 148 6.36 -11.50 -15.61
N GLU A 149 6.99 -11.35 -16.77
CA GLU A 149 7.93 -12.33 -17.32
C GLU A 149 9.18 -12.53 -16.43
N ARG A 150 9.67 -11.45 -15.80
CA ARG A 150 10.77 -11.54 -14.82
C ARG A 150 10.33 -12.25 -13.54
N CYS A 151 9.12 -11.97 -13.06
CA CYS A 151 8.57 -12.64 -11.89
C CYS A 151 8.38 -14.15 -12.14
N ILE A 152 7.79 -14.55 -13.28
CA ILE A 152 7.60 -15.97 -13.64
C ILE A 152 8.92 -16.75 -13.66
N ARG A 153 10.00 -16.13 -14.15
CA ARG A 153 11.33 -16.76 -14.24
C ARG A 153 12.05 -16.84 -12.88
N ASN A 154 11.59 -16.08 -11.89
CA ASN A 154 12.17 -16.08 -10.56
C ASN A 154 11.25 -16.86 -9.60
N CYS A 155 11.63 -18.10 -9.27
CA CYS A 155 10.84 -18.98 -8.41
C CYS A 155 10.63 -18.47 -6.97
N SER A 156 11.34 -17.42 -6.56
CA SER A 156 11.13 -16.76 -5.27
C SER A 156 10.23 -15.54 -5.38
N CYS A 157 9.84 -15.12 -6.59
CA CYS A 157 8.86 -14.06 -6.78
C CYS A 157 7.48 -14.48 -6.31
N THR A 158 6.78 -13.58 -5.60
CA THR A 158 5.44 -13.85 -5.08
C THR A 158 4.39 -12.85 -5.53
N ALA A 159 4.79 -11.64 -5.91
CA ALA A 159 3.92 -10.61 -6.44
C ALA A 159 4.70 -9.62 -7.30
N TYR A 160 3.99 -8.91 -8.19
CA TYR A 160 4.54 -7.79 -8.93
C TYR A 160 3.49 -6.70 -9.17
N ALA A 161 3.93 -5.46 -9.39
CA ALA A 161 3.06 -4.31 -9.68
C ALA A 161 3.78 -3.26 -10.52
N ASN A 162 3.04 -2.29 -11.06
CA ASN A 162 3.64 -1.06 -11.59
C ASN A 162 4.23 -0.23 -10.43
N ALA A 163 5.36 0.45 -10.69
CA ALA A 163 5.98 1.36 -9.72
C ALA A 163 5.32 2.74 -9.71
N ASP A 164 4.80 3.18 -10.85
CA ASP A 164 4.05 4.41 -11.03
C ASP A 164 2.72 4.09 -11.73
N ILE A 165 1.62 4.62 -11.24
CA ILE A 165 0.27 4.36 -11.76
C ILE A 165 -0.20 5.39 -12.80
N ARG A 166 0.55 6.49 -13.00
CA ARG A 166 0.21 7.54 -13.98
C ARG A 166 0.25 6.99 -15.41
N ASN A 167 -0.51 7.62 -16.30
CA ASN A 167 -0.50 7.33 -17.75
C ASN A 167 -0.70 5.85 -18.11
N GLY A 168 -1.54 5.12 -17.36
CA GLY A 168 -1.79 3.69 -17.59
C GLY A 168 -0.78 2.75 -16.92
N GLY A 169 0.21 3.30 -16.21
CA GLY A 169 1.15 2.55 -15.37
C GLY A 169 2.51 2.31 -16.03
N SER A 170 3.57 2.42 -15.22
CA SER A 170 4.95 2.24 -15.66
C SER A 170 5.86 1.77 -14.52
N GLY A 171 7.04 1.29 -14.89
CA GLY A 171 7.98 0.71 -13.95
C GLY A 171 7.51 -0.65 -13.41
N CYS A 172 8.37 -1.28 -12.63
CA CYS A 172 8.15 -2.61 -12.10
C CYS A 172 8.59 -2.69 -10.65
N LEU A 173 7.71 -3.25 -9.82
CA LEU A 173 7.98 -3.71 -8.47
C LEU A 173 7.82 -5.23 -8.45
N ILE A 174 8.80 -5.94 -7.88
CA ILE A 174 8.78 -7.39 -7.71
C ILE A 174 9.03 -7.70 -6.24
N TRP A 175 8.10 -8.39 -5.58
CA TRP A 175 8.28 -8.89 -4.21
C TRP A 175 8.87 -10.29 -4.24
N ILE A 176 9.88 -10.52 -3.40
CA ILE A 176 10.52 -11.82 -3.19
C ILE A 176 10.11 -12.38 -1.84
N GLY A 177 9.66 -13.63 -1.81
CA GLY A 177 9.22 -14.28 -0.58
C GLY A 177 7.92 -13.68 -0.04
N GLU A 178 7.76 -13.67 1.28
CA GLU A 178 6.49 -13.28 1.87
C GLU A 178 6.24 -11.78 1.80
N PHE A 179 5.02 -11.39 1.45
CA PHE A 179 4.55 -10.01 1.53
C PHE A 179 3.44 -9.89 2.58
N LYS A 180 3.34 -8.69 3.16
CA LYS A 180 2.47 -8.35 4.29
C LYS A 180 2.11 -6.87 4.25
N ASP A 181 1.20 -6.47 5.14
CA ASP A 181 0.72 -5.09 5.28
C ASP A 181 0.00 -4.55 4.03
N ILE A 182 -1.02 -5.30 3.57
CA ILE A 182 -1.85 -4.99 2.39
C ILE A 182 -3.33 -4.80 2.70
#